data_AF-A0A7Y2NS87-F1
#
_entry.id   AF-A0A7Y2NS87-F1
#
_cell.length_a   1.000
_cell.length_b   1.000
_cell.length_c   1.000
_cell.angle_alpha   90.00
_cell.angle_beta   90.00
_cell.angle_gamma   90.00
#
_symmetry.space_group_name_H-M   'P 1'
#
loop_
_entity.id
_entity.type
_entity.pdbx_description
1 polymer ?
#
loop_
_entity_poly.entity_id
_entity_poly.type
_entity_poly.pdbx_seq_one_letter_code
_entity_poly.pdbx_strand_id
1 'polypeptide(L)' 'MNIRAVAWGENVHEGTSAVVREIYPDGMHNCIAGALNEDKGITATTATLQEPEHGL' A
#
# COMPACT_ATOMS: atom_id res chain seq x y z
N MET A 1 -13.82 -15.29 -10.13
CA MET A 1 -13.98 -14.89 -8.72
C MET A 1 -12.60 -14.45 -8.27
N ASN A 2 -12.45 -13.21 -7.82
CA ASN A 2 -11.13 -12.64 -7.56
C ASN A 2 -10.86 -12.58 -6.06
N ILE A 3 -9.61 -12.85 -5.67
CA ILE A 3 -9.14 -12.63 -4.31
C ILE A 3 -9.13 -11.13 -4.05
N ARG A 4 -9.78 -10.69 -2.98
CA ARG A 4 -9.77 -9.29 -2.53
C ARG A 4 -8.70 -9.13 -1.46
N ALA A 5 -7.71 -8.28 -1.74
CA ALA A 5 -6.60 -8.01 -0.82
C ALA A 5 -6.58 -6.53 -0.45
N VAL A 6 -6.20 -6.23 0.79
CA VAL A 6 -5.88 -4.87 1.23
C VAL A 6 -4.43 -4.87 1.70
N ALA A 7 -3.57 -4.12 1.03
CA ALA A 7 -2.21 -3.85 1.48
C ALA A 7 -2.25 -2.70 2.48
N TRP A 8 -2.23 -3.04 3.76
CA TRP A 8 -2.22 -2.06 4.84
C TRP A 8 -0.79 -1.66 5.21
N GLY A 9 -0.53 -0.37 5.42
CA GLY A 9 0.78 0.11 5.88
C GLY A 9 0.68 1.37 6.73
N GLU A 10 1.63 1.55 7.65
CA GLU A 10 1.64 2.71 8.54
C GLU A 10 1.89 4.04 7.81
N ASN A 11 2.59 4.00 6.67
CA ASN A 11 2.92 5.16 5.83
C ASN A 11 3.66 6.30 6.60
N VAL A 12 4.47 5.95 7.60
CA VAL A 12 5.20 6.91 8.46
C VAL A 12 6.63 7.14 7.98
N HIS A 13 7.34 6.07 7.60
CA HIS A 13 8.76 6.14 7.26
C HIS A 13 8.99 6.83 5.92
N GLU A 14 8.06 6.65 4.98
CA GLU A 14 8.02 7.38 3.71
C GLU A 14 7.79 8.88 3.91
N GLY A 15 7.18 9.27 5.03
CA GLY A 15 6.98 10.65 5.47
C GLY A 15 8.22 11.31 6.09
N THR A 16 9.00 10.52 6.84
CA THR A 16 10.04 11.03 7.75
C THR A 16 11.47 10.74 7.31
N SER A 17 11.69 9.76 6.43
CA SER A 17 13.01 9.36 5.94
C SER A 17 13.14 9.59 4.44
N ALA A 18 14.05 10.49 4.04
CA ALA A 18 14.34 10.76 2.64
C ALA A 18 14.83 9.52 1.89
N VAL A 19 15.65 8.68 2.54
CA VAL A 19 16.15 7.42 1.96
C VAL A 19 15.00 6.45 1.68
N VAL A 20 14.03 6.36 2.58
CA VAL A 20 12.86 5.48 2.37
C VAL A 20 11.98 6.02 1.25
N ARG A 21 11.73 7.33 1.21
CA ARG A 21 10.96 7.96 0.13
C ARG A 21 11.61 7.81 -1.23
N GLU A 22 12.94 7.82 -1.31
CA GLU A 22 13.65 7.58 -2.57
C GLU A 22 13.40 6.17 -3.12
N ILE A 23 13.30 5.17 -2.24
CA ILE A 23 13.01 3.78 -2.62
C ILE A 23 11.52 3.58 -2.91
N TYR A 24 10.64 4.15 -2.08
CA TYR A 24 9.18 4.03 -2.18
C TYR A 24 8.53 5.42 -2.29
N PRO A 25 8.62 6.08 -3.46
CA PRO A 25 8.11 7.43 -3.65
C PRO A 25 6.61 7.53 -3.44
N ASP A 26 5.89 6.46 -3.79
CA ASP A 26 4.44 6.36 -3.65
C ASP A 26 4.03 5.50 -2.43
N GLY A 27 4.96 5.10 -1.57
CA GLY A 27 4.65 4.26 -0.40
C GLY A 27 4.75 2.76 -0.66
N MET A 28 5.14 2.00 0.37
CA MET A 28 5.33 0.54 0.27
C MET A 28 4.03 -0.21 -0.05
N HIS A 29 2.92 0.24 0.55
CA HIS A 29 1.59 -0.34 0.34
C HIS A 29 1.12 -0.21 -1.12
N ASN A 30 1.39 0.93 -1.76
CA ASN A 30 1.07 1.13 -3.18
C ASN A 30 1.95 0.27 -4.09
N CYS A 31 3.25 0.11 -3.76
CA CYS A 31 4.13 -0.81 -4.49
C CYS A 31 3.61 -2.25 -4.43
N ILE A 32 3.20 -2.73 -3.25
CA ILE A 32 2.66 -4.08 -3.07
C ILE A 32 1.33 -4.26 -3.81
N ALA A 33 0.40 -3.31 -3.65
CA ALA A 33 -0.88 -3.37 -4.34
C ALA A 33 -0.72 -3.33 -5.87
N GLY A 34 0.21 -2.53 -6.38
CA GLY A 34 0.56 -2.50 -7.81
C GLY A 34 1.01 -3.87 -8.33
N ALA A 35 1.96 -4.50 -7.64
CA ALA A 35 2.45 -5.83 -8.01
C ALA A 35 1.34 -6.91 -7.94
N LEU A 36 0.49 -6.88 -6.91
CA LEU A 36 -0.63 -7.81 -6.80
C LEU A 36 -1.65 -7.62 -7.93
N ASN A 37 -1.89 -6.38 -8.36
CA ASN A 37 -2.83 -6.07 -9.43
C ASN A 37 -2.33 -6.45 -10.85
N GLU A 38 -1.07 -6.91 -11.00
CA GLU A 38 -0.61 -7.53 -12.25
C GLU A 38 -1.29 -8.88 -12.51
N ASP A 39 -1.74 -9.57 -11.46
CA ASP A 39 -2.50 -10.82 -11.56
C ASP A 39 -4.01 -10.55 -11.74
N LYS A 40 -4.59 -11.05 -12.82
CA LYS A 40 -6.02 -10.90 -13.14
C LYS A 40 -6.96 -11.57 -12.11
N GLY A 41 -6.45 -12.49 -11.30
CA GLY A 41 -7.16 -13.18 -10.24
C GLY A 41 -7.20 -12.41 -8.91
N ILE A 42 -6.49 -11.29 -8.79
CA ILE A 42 -6.40 -10.49 -7.57
C ILE A 42 -7.00 -9.10 -7.82
N THR A 43 -7.61 -8.53 -6.79
CA THR A 43 -7.97 -7.12 -6.73
C THR A 43 -7.45 -6.57 -5.41
N ALA A 44 -6.36 -5.81 -5.49
CA ALA A 44 -5.68 -5.24 -4.33
C ALA A 44 -5.98 -3.74 -4.22
N THR A 45 -6.34 -3.31 -3.01
CA THR A 45 -6.44 -1.91 -2.60
C THR A 45 -5.43 -1.62 -1.48
N THR A 46 -5.30 -0.37 -1.08
CA THR A 46 -4.44 0.05 0.03
C THR A 46 -5.26 0.70 1.13
N ALA A 47 -4.71 0.67 2.34
CA ALA A 47 -5.23 1.38 3.51
C ALA A 47 -4.04 1.82 4.38
N THR A 48 -4.18 2.95 5.06
CA THR A 48 -3.10 3.53 5.87
C THR A 48 -3.54 3.94 7.26
N LEU A 49 -2.58 4.06 8.18
CA LEU A 49 -2.83 4.44 9.58
C LEU A 49 -3.57 5.79 9.71
N GLN A 50 -3.34 6.70 8.77
CA GLN A 50 -3.87 8.07 8.78
C GLN A 50 -5.33 8.16 8.30
N GLU A 51 -5.88 7.11 7.71
CA GLU A 51 -7.28 7.06 7.28
C GLU A 51 -8.24 6.90 8.48
N PRO A 52 -9.52 7.29 8.34
CA PRO A 52 -10.54 7.01 9.35
C PRO A 52 -10.60 5.52 9.67
N GLU A 53 -10.68 5.19 10.96
CA GLU A 53 -10.66 3.79 11.44
C GLU A 53 -9.42 3.01 10.95
N HIS A 54 -8.34 3.71 10.60
CA HIS A 54 -7.11 3.16 9.99
C HIS A 54 -7.37 2.47 8.64
N GLY A 55 -8.43 2.88 7.95
CA GLY A 55 -8.82 2.38 6.64
C GLY A 55 -9.48 0.99 6.65
N LEU A 56 -9.89 0.48 7.83
CA LEU A 56 -10.55 -0.82 8.00
C LEU A 56 -11.89 -0.72 8.72
#